data_AF-A0A853CNH4-F1
#
_entry.id   AF-A0A853CNH4-F1
#
_cell.length_a   1.000
_cell.length_b   1.000
_cell.length_c   1.000
_cell.angle_alpha   90.00
_cell.angle_beta   90.00
_cell.angle_gamma   90.00
#
_symmetry.space_group_name_H-M   'P 1'
#
loop_
_entity.id
_entity.type
_entity.pdbx_description
1 polymer ?
#
loop_
_entity_poly.entity_id
_entity_poly.type
_entity_poly.pdbx_seq_one_letter_code
_entity_poly.pdbx_strand_id
1 'polypeptide(L)'
;MTASWHPVANAQPTEWLLSQGALGMPYAVVRRFAFGDPNRPDVWFRVVTWAPSSEGRELIGWCRTLEAAAGVAWDHRCAAESWRHHMAARRSDTATMAAERPSAAELVRFYRAALAAQGARPLRPSPTGTTMGR
;
A
#
# COMPACT_ATOMS: atom_id res chain seq x y z
N MET A 1 26.15 -1.16 -27.48
CA MET A 1 25.99 0.22 -26.97
C MET A 1 24.95 0.91 -27.84
N THR A 2 23.78 1.25 -27.31
CA THR A 2 22.72 1.95 -28.03
C THR A 2 23.08 3.43 -28.21
N ALA A 3 22.91 3.96 -29.40
CA ALA A 3 23.25 5.35 -29.71
C ALA A 3 22.37 6.35 -28.92
N SER A 4 22.89 7.54 -28.61
CA SER A 4 22.19 8.58 -27.81
C SER A 4 20.90 9.10 -28.46
N TRP A 5 20.79 8.98 -29.79
CA TRP A 5 19.58 9.33 -30.53
C TRP A 5 18.52 8.23 -30.51
N HIS A 6 18.88 7.01 -30.09
CA HIS A 6 17.98 5.87 -30.11
C HIS A 6 16.82 6.11 -29.13
N PRO A 7 15.55 5.88 -29.48
CA PRO A 7 14.39 6.19 -28.62
C PRO A 7 14.48 5.60 -27.21
N VAL A 8 15.08 4.41 -27.07
CA VAL A 8 15.35 3.77 -25.76
C VAL A 8 16.32 4.56 -24.89
N ALA A 9 17.27 5.30 -25.46
CA ALA A 9 18.22 6.14 -24.71
C ALA A 9 17.57 7.40 -24.12
N ASN A 10 16.42 7.82 -24.66
CA ASN A 10 15.65 8.99 -24.20
C ASN A 10 14.43 8.62 -23.35
N ALA A 11 14.11 7.32 -23.25
CA ALA A 11 13.05 6.83 -22.37
C ALA A 11 13.52 6.94 -20.92
N GLN A 12 12.93 7.84 -20.14
CA GLN A 12 13.13 7.86 -18.69
C GLN A 12 12.03 7.02 -18.02
N PRO A 13 12.33 5.79 -17.55
CA PRO A 13 11.38 5.08 -16.70
C PRO A 13 11.15 5.92 -15.43
N THR A 14 9.96 6.51 -15.30
CA THR A 14 9.58 7.21 -14.07
C THR A 14 9.09 6.18 -13.06
N GLU A 15 10.06 5.64 -12.31
CA GLU A 15 9.85 4.71 -11.22
C GLU A 15 10.27 5.36 -9.90
N TRP A 16 9.43 5.22 -8.88
CA TRP A 16 9.77 5.61 -7.52
C TRP A 16 9.79 4.39 -6.62
N LEU A 17 10.86 4.27 -5.85
CA LEU A 17 11.00 3.29 -4.79
C LEU A 17 10.63 3.96 -3.46
N LEU A 18 9.61 3.44 -2.78
CA LEU A 18 9.15 4.01 -1.52
C LEU A 18 9.79 3.28 -0.34
N SER A 19 10.43 4.04 0.55
CA SER A 19 11.11 3.58 1.76
C SER A 19 10.70 4.40 2.97
N GLN A 20 10.78 3.82 4.18
CA GLN A 20 10.57 4.59 5.41
C GLN A 20 11.88 5.29 5.79
N GLY A 21 11.99 6.56 5.45
CA GLY A 21 13.22 7.33 5.64
C GLY A 21 14.35 6.90 4.70
N ALA A 22 15.48 7.59 4.76
CA ALA A 22 16.58 7.44 3.81
C ALA A 22 17.28 6.05 3.87
N LEU A 23 17.23 5.38 5.02
CA LEU A 23 17.87 4.08 5.27
C LEU A 23 16.86 2.93 5.42
N GLY A 24 15.56 3.20 5.27
CA GLY A 24 14.53 2.19 5.47
C GLY A 24 14.50 1.16 4.35
N MET A 25 14.11 -0.07 4.69
CA MET A 25 13.80 -1.07 3.68
C MET A 25 12.67 -0.57 2.77
N PRO A 26 12.81 -0.73 1.44
CA PRO A 26 11.75 -0.38 0.53
C PRO A 26 10.52 -1.25 0.76
N TYR A 27 9.34 -0.65 0.60
CA TYR A 27 8.07 -1.33 0.82
C TYR A 27 7.16 -1.31 -0.41
N ALA A 28 7.39 -0.41 -1.37
CA ALA A 28 6.61 -0.35 -2.59
C ALA A 28 7.40 0.26 -3.76
N VAL A 29 6.89 0.01 -4.97
CA VAL A 29 7.36 0.64 -6.20
C VAL A 29 6.17 1.29 -6.89
N VAL A 30 6.32 2.55 -7.30
CA VAL A 30 5.33 3.29 -8.09
C VAL A 30 5.88 3.53 -9.49
N ARG A 31 5.09 3.24 -10.52
CA ARG A 31 5.44 3.51 -11.92
C ARG A 31 4.43 4.42 -12.56
N ARG A 32 4.89 5.46 -13.25
CA ARG A 32 4.02 6.34 -14.05
C ARG A 32 3.81 5.75 -15.44
N PHE A 33 2.56 5.78 -15.88
CA PHE A 33 2.13 5.47 -17.23
C PHE A 33 1.39 6.68 -17.79
N ALA A 34 1.67 7.02 -19.04
CA ALA A 34 0.95 8.06 -19.77
C ALA A 34 0.39 7.43 -21.04
N PHE A 35 -0.91 7.60 -21.27
CA PHE A 35 -1.62 7.08 -22.43
C PHE A 35 -2.29 8.23 -23.19
N GLY A 36 -2.68 7.99 -24.45
CA GLY A 36 -3.47 8.95 -25.23
C GLY A 36 -2.66 10.10 -25.84
N ASP A 37 -3.30 11.25 -26.00
CA ASP A 37 -2.76 12.43 -26.69
C ASP A 37 -1.49 12.96 -25.97
N PRO A 38 -0.35 13.12 -26.67
CA PRO A 38 0.86 13.70 -26.08
C PRO A 38 0.68 15.09 -25.44
N ASN A 39 -0.26 15.91 -25.92
CA ASN A 39 -0.54 17.24 -25.39
C ASN A 39 -1.46 17.21 -24.15
N ARG A 40 -2.22 16.13 -23.97
CA ARG A 40 -3.12 15.90 -22.83
C ARG A 40 -3.09 14.43 -22.43
N PRO A 41 -1.95 13.95 -21.90
CA PRO A 41 -1.81 12.54 -21.60
C PRO A 41 -2.70 12.14 -20.45
N ASP A 42 -3.32 10.97 -20.56
CA ASP A 42 -4.02 10.33 -19.47
C ASP A 42 -2.99 9.62 -18.57
N VAL A 43 -2.71 10.21 -17.40
CA VAL A 43 -1.65 9.76 -16.51
C VAL A 43 -2.20 8.84 -15.42
N TRP A 44 -1.56 7.69 -15.27
CA TRP A 44 -1.85 6.69 -14.26
C TRP A 44 -0.58 6.29 -13.52
N PHE A 45 -0.74 5.91 -12.25
CA PHE A 45 0.34 5.43 -11.40
C PHE A 45 0.02 4.00 -10.96
N ARG A 46 0.86 3.05 -11.36
CA ARG A 46 0.77 1.66 -10.91
C ARG A 46 1.57 1.49 -9.63
N VAL A 47 0.91 0.98 -8.60
CA VAL A 47 1.52 0.75 -7.28
C VAL A 47 1.66 -0.75 -7.07
N VAL A 48 2.88 -1.20 -6.82
CA VAL A 48 3.18 -2.61 -6.53
C VAL A 48 3.96 -2.74 -5.24
N THR A 49 3.88 -3.92 -4.59
CA THR A 49 4.75 -4.24 -3.46
C THR A 49 6.22 -4.21 -3.89
N TRP A 50 7.11 -3.99 -2.93
CA TRP A 50 8.53 -4.15 -3.19
C TRP A 50 8.94 -5.62 -3.11
N ALA A 51 9.73 -6.03 -4.09
CA ALA A 51 10.52 -7.26 -4.08
C ALA A 51 11.78 -7.05 -4.92
N PRO A 52 12.88 -7.79 -4.66
CA PRO A 52 14.12 -7.68 -5.42
C PRO A 52 13.92 -7.94 -6.92
N SER A 53 13.16 -8.98 -7.26
CA SER A 53 12.72 -9.27 -8.63
C SER A 53 11.31 -8.72 -8.88
N SER A 54 10.99 -8.41 -10.14
CA SER A 54 9.64 -7.97 -10.52
C SER A 54 8.58 -9.05 -10.35
N GLU A 55 8.96 -10.32 -10.44
CA GLU A 55 8.05 -11.47 -10.31
C GLU A 55 7.47 -11.60 -8.90
N GLY A 56 8.24 -11.22 -7.87
CA GLY A 56 7.77 -11.21 -6.48
C GLY A 56 6.90 -10.00 -6.12
N ARG A 57 6.62 -9.09 -7.07
CA ARG A 57 5.84 -7.87 -6.80
C ARG A 57 4.37 -8.11 -7.10
N GLU A 58 3.53 -7.74 -6.15
CA GLU A 58 2.08 -7.83 -6.27
C GLU A 58 1.49 -6.46 -6.56
N LEU A 59 0.44 -6.41 -7.39
CA LEU A 59 -0.32 -5.19 -7.63
C LEU A 59 -1.08 -4.80 -6.37
N ILE A 60 -0.84 -3.58 -5.89
CA ILE A 60 -1.64 -2.97 -4.82
C ILE A 60 -2.82 -2.21 -5.44
N GLY A 61 -2.55 -1.43 -6.50
CA GLY A 61 -3.60 -0.71 -7.22
C GLY A 61 -3.09 0.28 -8.26
N TRP A 62 -4.03 1.02 -8.83
CA TRP A 62 -3.79 2.12 -9.77
C TRP A 62 -4.34 3.42 -9.21
N CYS A 63 -3.61 4.51 -9.40
CA CYS A 63 -3.97 5.83 -8.91
C CYS A 63 -3.82 6.89 -9.99
N ARG A 64 -4.50 8.03 -9.81
CA ARG A 64 -4.47 9.17 -10.75
C ARG A 64 -3.37 10.18 -10.43
N THR A 65 -2.82 10.14 -9.21
CA THR A 65 -1.74 11.01 -8.77
C THR A 65 -0.67 10.22 -8.03
N LEU A 66 0.55 10.77 -7.96
CA LEU A 66 1.67 10.16 -7.24
C LEU A 66 1.41 10.12 -5.73
N GLU A 67 0.75 11.15 -5.19
CA GLU A 67 0.41 11.26 -3.77
C GLU A 67 -0.58 10.17 -3.36
N ALA A 68 -1.61 9.93 -4.18
CA ALA A 68 -2.56 8.84 -3.95
C ALA A 68 -1.87 7.47 -4.04
N ALA A 69 -0.93 7.31 -4.98
CA ALA A 69 -0.13 6.11 -5.11
C ALA A 69 0.75 5.85 -3.86
N ALA A 70 1.41 6.90 -3.36
CA ALA A 70 2.21 6.83 -2.13
C ALA A 70 1.35 6.52 -0.90
N GLY A 71 0.16 7.12 -0.80
CA GLY A 71 -0.80 6.83 0.27
C GLY A 71 -1.28 5.37 0.26
N VAL A 72 -1.66 4.84 -0.90
CA VAL A 72 -2.05 3.42 -1.05
C VAL A 72 -0.90 2.49 -0.70
N ALA A 73 0.34 2.83 -1.08
CA ALA A 73 1.51 2.05 -0.72
C ALA A 73 1.78 2.05 0.79
N TRP A 74 1.57 3.19 1.45
CA TRP A 74 1.69 3.30 2.90
C TRP A 74 0.62 2.48 3.63
N ASP A 75 -0.64 2.57 3.18
CA ASP A 75 -1.73 1.76 3.71
C ASP A 75 -1.42 0.26 3.60
N HIS A 76 -0.85 -0.18 2.48
CA HIS A 76 -0.42 -1.57 2.31
C HIS A 76 0.63 -1.97 3.35
N ARG A 77 1.63 -1.12 3.59
CA ARG A 77 2.66 -1.38 4.60
C ARG A 77 2.03 -1.56 5.98
N CYS A 78 1.16 -0.63 6.40
CA CYS A 78 0.46 -0.71 7.68
C CYS A 78 -0.45 -1.95 7.75
N ALA A 79 -1.15 -2.28 6.67
CA ALA A 79 -1.99 -3.47 6.57
C ALA A 79 -1.17 -4.76 6.73
N ALA A 80 -0.04 -4.87 6.04
CA ALA A 80 0.85 -6.01 6.11
C ALA A 80 1.45 -6.18 7.52
N GLU A 81 1.78 -5.08 8.19
CA GLU A 81 2.24 -5.10 9.58
C GLU A 81 1.15 -5.54 10.55
N SER A 82 -0.04 -4.96 10.43
CA SER A 82 -1.21 -5.36 11.24
C SER A 82 -1.55 -6.84 11.07
N TRP A 83 -1.54 -7.34 9.83
CA TRP A 83 -1.78 -8.75 9.54
C TRP A 83 -0.69 -9.66 10.11
N ARG A 84 0.60 -9.28 10.00
CA ARG A 84 1.70 -10.04 10.62
C ARG A 84 1.52 -10.16 12.14
N HIS A 85 1.15 -9.06 12.80
CA HIS A 85 0.87 -9.07 14.23
C HIS A 85 -0.35 -9.94 14.59
N HIS A 86 -1.42 -9.89 13.78
CA HIS A 86 -2.59 -10.75 13.95
C HIS A 86 -2.21 -12.23 13.89
N MET A 87 -1.45 -12.64 12.87
CA MET A 87 -1.04 -14.03 12.70
C MET A 87 -0.06 -14.50 13.79
N ALA A 88 0.88 -13.62 14.20
CA ALA A 88 1.81 -13.91 15.29
C ALA A 88 1.08 -14.09 16.63
N ALA A 89 0.05 -13.29 16.91
CA ALA A 89 -0.77 -13.45 18.11
C ALA A 89 -1.50 -14.81 18.15
N ARG A 90 -1.82 -15.38 16.98
CA ARG A 90 -2.38 -16.73 16.82
C ARG A 90 -1.33 -17.84 16.88
N ARG A 91 -0.04 -17.49 17.03
CA ARG A 91 1.11 -18.40 16.98
C ARG A 91 1.17 -19.22 15.69
N SER A 92 0.73 -18.62 14.59
CA SER A 92 0.80 -19.26 13.27
C SER A 92 2.26 -19.35 12.85
N ASP A 93 2.66 -20.48 12.27
CA ASP A 93 4.00 -20.61 11.70
C ASP A 93 4.13 -19.82 10.38
N THR A 94 5.38 -19.66 9.92
CA THR A 94 5.69 -18.88 8.71
C THR A 94 5.07 -19.46 7.44
N ALA A 95 4.92 -20.78 7.34
CA ALA A 95 4.34 -21.43 6.16
C ALA A 95 2.84 -21.16 6.06
N THR A 96 2.14 -21.26 7.19
CA THR A 96 0.72 -20.93 7.33
C THR A 96 0.48 -19.46 7.05
N MET A 97 1.31 -18.57 7.62
CA MET A 97 1.27 -17.14 7.30
C MET A 97 1.37 -16.90 5.79
N ALA A 98 2.37 -17.48 5.12
CA ALA A 98 2.54 -17.28 3.68
C ALA A 98 1.35 -17.80 2.86
N ALA A 99 0.76 -18.93 3.24
CA ALA A 99 -0.38 -19.54 2.56
C ALA A 99 -1.69 -18.75 2.76
N GLU A 100 -1.89 -18.16 3.94
CA GLU A 100 -3.12 -17.43 4.28
C GLU A 100 -3.04 -15.93 3.96
N ARG A 101 -1.89 -15.43 3.48
CA ARG A 101 -1.74 -13.99 3.20
C ARG A 101 -2.68 -13.59 2.06
N PRO A 102 -3.63 -12.64 2.29
CA PRO A 102 -4.42 -12.09 1.21
C PRO A 102 -3.55 -11.35 0.21
N SER A 103 -4.07 -11.11 -1.00
CA SER A 103 -3.36 -10.28 -1.97
C SER A 103 -3.08 -8.88 -1.40
N ALA A 104 -2.04 -8.23 -1.90
CA ALA A 104 -1.70 -6.87 -1.47
C ALA A 104 -2.88 -5.89 -1.59
N ALA A 105 -3.68 -6.00 -2.65
CA ALA A 105 -4.89 -5.19 -2.85
C ALA A 105 -5.99 -5.49 -1.81
N GLU A 106 -6.19 -6.76 -1.46
CA GLU A 106 -7.19 -7.16 -0.44
C GLU A 106 -6.77 -6.72 0.96
N LEU A 107 -5.49 -6.84 1.30
CA LEU A 107 -4.96 -6.33 2.57
C LEU A 107 -5.27 -4.83 2.74
N VAL A 108 -5.03 -4.02 1.72
CA VAL A 108 -5.37 -2.58 1.76
C VAL A 108 -6.87 -2.36 1.91
N ARG A 109 -7.69 -3.13 1.17
CA ARG A 109 -9.16 -3.04 1.25
C ARG A 109 -9.67 -3.32 2.67
N PHE A 110 -9.23 -4.42 3.27
CA PHE A 110 -9.63 -4.80 4.63
C PHE A 110 -9.14 -3.80 5.66
N TYR A 111 -7.90 -3.33 5.52
CA TYR A 111 -7.33 -2.32 6.41
C TYR A 111 -8.14 -1.01 6.39
N ARG A 112 -8.45 -0.49 5.20
CA ARG A 112 -9.28 0.72 5.05
C ARG A 112 -10.69 0.54 5.60
N ALA A 113 -11.31 -0.62 5.38
CA ALA A 113 -12.61 -0.95 5.96
C ALA A 113 -12.55 -0.98 7.50
N ALA A 114 -11.49 -1.54 8.07
CA ALA A 114 -11.28 -1.56 9.52
C ALA A 114 -11.08 -0.15 10.12
N LEU A 115 -10.32 0.72 9.44
CA LEU A 115 -10.17 2.11 9.85
C LEU A 115 -11.51 2.88 9.80
N ALA A 116 -12.28 2.70 8.74
CA ALA A 116 -13.60 3.31 8.60
C ALA A 116 -14.55 2.85 9.72
N ALA A 117 -14.54 1.55 10.07
CA ALA A 117 -15.35 1.01 11.15
C ALA A 117 -14.95 1.55 12.54
N GLN A 118 -13.65 1.78 12.77
CA GLN A 118 -13.16 2.39 14.01
C GLN A 118 -13.60 3.85 14.15
N GLY A 119 -13.56 4.62 13.06
CA GLY A 119 -14.04 6.01 13.04
C GLY A 119 -15.57 6.13 13.17
N ALA A 120 -16.32 5.12 12.72
CA ALA A 120 -17.78 5.09 12.81
C ALA A 120 -18.32 4.60 14.17
N ARG A 121 -17.48 4.03 15.03
CA ARG A 121 -17.91 3.52 16.35
C ARG A 121 -18.22 4.70 17.28
N PRO A 122 -19.49 4.91 17.69
CA PRO A 122 -19.81 5.98 18.63
C PRO A 122 -19.06 5.75 19.94
N LEU A 123 -18.44 6.80 20.48
CA LEU A 123 -17.94 6.82 21.86
C LEU A 123 -19.10 6.41 22.77
N ARG A 124 -19.05 5.19 23.34
CA ARG A 124 -20.00 4.79 24.37
C ARG A 124 -19.94 5.83 25.47
N PRO A 125 -21.05 6.47 25.86
CA PRO A 125 -21.05 7.30 27.05
C PRO A 125 -20.65 6.44 28.24
N SER A 126 -19.66 6.90 29.01
CA SER A 126 -19.28 6.30 30.28
C SER A 126 -20.53 6.11 31.14
N PRO A 127 -20.70 4.97 31.83
CA PRO A 127 -21.82 4.82 32.75
C PRO A 127 -21.68 5.89 33.83
N THR A 128 -22.53 6.90 33.77
CA THR A 128 -22.69 7.90 34.82
C THR A 128 -23.02 7.16 36.10
N GLY A 129 -22.12 7.23 37.07
CA GLY A 129 -22.32 6.65 38.38
C GLY A 129 -23.66 7.09 38.94
N THR A 130 -24.56 6.13 39.14
CA THR A 130 -25.79 6.32 39.90
C THR A 130 -25.39 6.66 41.33
N THR A 131 -25.43 7.94 41.69
CA THR A 131 -25.38 8.37 43.08
C THR A 131 -26.62 7.81 43.79
N MET A 132 -26.40 6.79 44.63
CA MET A 132 -27.39 6.28 45.56
C MET A 132 -27.74 7.40 46.55
N GLY A 133 -29.01 7.79 46.57
CA GLY A 133 -29.55 8.73 47.55
C GLY A 133 -29.46 8.16 48.98
N ARG A 134 -29.19 9.05 49.92
CA ARG A 134 -29.55 8.94 51.33
C ARG A 134 -30.18 10.26 51.76
#